data_AF-A0A535XPV9-F1
#
_entry.id   AF-A0A535XPV9-F1
#
_cell.length_a   1.000
_cell.length_b   1.000
_cell.length_c   1.000
_cell.angle_alpha   90.00
_cell.angle_beta   90.00
_cell.angle_gamma   90.00
#
_symmetry.space_group_name_H-M   'P 1'
#
loop_
_entity.id
_entity.type
_entity.pdbx_description
1 polymer ?
#
loop_
_entity_poly.entity_id
_entity_poly.type
_entity_poly.pdbx_seq_one_letter_code
_entity_poly.pdbx_strand_id
1 'polypeptide(L)'
;MLRAAFRDAHGARLHGFALLVTLGDAPLAASLAADALDAGARDADDLRHPERAAAWLRGHVLRNVPRRSSRRDARAPDQRRSALASLGVDDATFDVLEQFSPVQRATLVAGEIEGLAPLDLELVLDAPPRAVRRRLAETRRRFLERRSAPARRTAAGGLGADAGPLEQRIRTIADQALSRRSP
;
A
#
# COMPACT_ATOMS: atom_id res chain seq x y z
N MET A 1 8.41 -9.17 -27.06
CA MET A 1 8.96 -9.94 -25.93
C MET A 1 9.21 -9.07 -24.69
N LEU A 2 9.90 -7.93 -24.80
CA LEU A 2 10.21 -7.05 -23.66
C LEU A 2 8.98 -6.61 -22.82
N ARG A 3 7.87 -6.24 -23.48
CA ARG A 3 6.63 -5.84 -22.77
C ARG A 3 6.01 -6.95 -21.92
N ALA A 4 6.05 -8.20 -22.39
CA ALA A 4 5.50 -9.33 -21.65
C ALA A 4 6.36 -9.61 -20.41
N ALA A 5 7.69 -9.66 -20.56
CA ALA A 5 8.62 -9.83 -19.45
C ALA A 5 8.51 -8.71 -18.40
N PHE A 6 8.30 -7.45 -18.83
CA PHE A 6 8.08 -6.32 -17.92
C PHE A 6 6.78 -6.47 -17.11
N ARG A 7 5.69 -6.89 -17.76
CA ARG A 7 4.42 -7.18 -17.06
C ARG A 7 4.54 -8.35 -16.10
N ASP A 8 5.22 -9.43 -16.49
CA ASP A 8 5.41 -10.59 -15.63
C ASP A 8 6.24 -10.23 -14.39
N ALA A 9 7.27 -9.41 -14.56
CA ALA A 9 8.14 -8.97 -13.46
C ALA A 9 7.43 -8.06 -12.44
N HIS A 10 6.50 -7.21 -12.89
CA HIS A 10 5.92 -6.15 -12.05
C HIS A 10 4.43 -6.32 -11.73
N GLY A 11 3.69 -7.09 -12.53
CA GLY A 11 2.23 -7.06 -12.55
C GLY A 11 1.57 -7.48 -11.25
N ALA A 12 1.94 -8.65 -10.70
CA ALA A 12 1.34 -9.15 -9.47
C ALA A 12 1.58 -8.22 -8.27
N ARG A 13 2.82 -7.72 -8.11
CA ARG A 13 3.18 -6.79 -7.03
C ARG A 13 2.50 -5.43 -7.20
N LEU A 14 2.45 -4.92 -8.43
CA LEU A 14 1.78 -3.65 -8.71
C LEU A 14 0.27 -3.72 -8.48
N HIS A 15 -0.36 -4.84 -8.83
CA HIS A 15 -1.77 -5.06 -8.55
C HIS A 15 -2.06 -5.12 -7.04
N GLY A 16 -1.24 -5.83 -6.26
CA GLY A 16 -1.33 -5.84 -4.80
C GLY A 16 -1.17 -4.44 -4.18
N PHE A 17 -0.20 -3.67 -4.67
CA PHE A 17 -0.04 -2.27 -4.28
C PHE A 17 -1.29 -1.44 -4.60
N ALA A 18 -1.81 -1.56 -5.83
CA ALA A 18 -3.00 -0.84 -6.26
C ALA A 18 -4.22 -1.19 -5.40
N LEU A 19 -4.44 -2.48 -5.08
CA LEU A 19 -5.50 -2.93 -4.17
C LEU A 19 -5.41 -2.27 -2.80
N LEU A 20 -4.22 -2.21 -2.20
CA LEU A 20 -4.03 -1.57 -0.91
C LEU A 20 -4.31 -0.07 -0.98
N VAL A 21 -3.84 0.62 -2.03
CA VAL A 21 -4.05 2.07 -2.19
C VAL A 21 -5.51 2.40 -2.48
N THR A 22 -6.24 1.56 -3.22
CA THR A 22 -7.67 1.72 -3.51
C THR A 22 -8.58 1.12 -2.44
N LEU A 23 -8.02 0.56 -1.36
CA LEU A 23 -8.76 -0.06 -0.27
C LEU A 23 -9.68 -1.20 -0.74
N GLY A 24 -9.13 -2.12 -1.52
CA GLY A 24 -9.81 -3.33 -1.97
C GLY A 24 -10.77 -3.14 -3.15
N ASP A 25 -10.81 -1.95 -3.77
CA ASP A 25 -11.53 -1.78 -5.03
C ASP A 25 -10.76 -2.47 -6.18
N ALA A 26 -11.11 -3.74 -6.43
CA ALA A 26 -10.39 -4.61 -7.35
C ALA A 26 -10.42 -4.17 -8.83
N PRO A 27 -11.55 -3.77 -9.44
CA PRO A 27 -11.55 -3.27 -10.81
C PRO A 27 -10.77 -1.97 -10.94
N LEU A 28 -10.92 -1.04 -9.99
CA LEU A 28 -10.15 0.19 -10.02
C LEU A 28 -8.65 -0.12 -9.90
N ALA A 29 -8.27 -1.00 -8.98
CA ALA A 29 -6.89 -1.45 -8.82
C ALA A 29 -6.34 -2.14 -10.09
N ALA A 30 -7.13 -3.00 -10.72
CA ALA A 30 -6.77 -3.68 -11.97
C ALA A 30 -6.58 -2.68 -13.11
N SER A 31 -7.51 -1.72 -13.27
CA SER A 31 -7.40 -0.66 -14.28
C SER A 31 -6.15 0.18 -14.06
N LEU A 32 -5.93 0.68 -12.84
CA LEU A 32 -4.75 1.51 -12.53
C LEU A 32 -3.43 0.76 -12.72
N ALA A 33 -3.37 -0.52 -12.34
CA ALA A 33 -2.19 -1.34 -12.54
C ALA A 33 -1.94 -1.61 -14.04
N ALA A 34 -2.99 -1.91 -14.81
CA ALA A 34 -2.88 -2.09 -16.26
C ALA A 34 -2.40 -0.81 -16.95
N ASP A 35 -3.00 0.34 -16.62
CA ASP A 35 -2.62 1.64 -17.17
C ASP A 35 -1.15 1.98 -16.87
N ALA A 36 -0.71 1.74 -15.64
CA ALA A 36 0.68 1.95 -15.24
C ALA A 36 1.65 1.00 -15.97
N LEU A 37 1.30 -0.28 -16.13
CA LEU A 37 2.10 -1.25 -16.88
C LEU A 37 2.20 -0.87 -18.35
N ASP A 38 1.10 -0.46 -18.97
CA ASP A 38 1.10 -0.05 -20.37
C ASP A 38 1.87 1.25 -20.58
N ALA A 39 1.82 2.19 -19.63
CA ALA A 39 2.66 3.38 -19.65
C ALA A 39 4.15 3.02 -19.49
N GLY A 40 4.50 2.22 -18.47
CA GLY A 40 5.89 1.80 -18.23
C GLY A 40 6.47 0.95 -19.37
N ALA A 41 5.64 0.17 -20.06
CA ALA A 41 6.06 -0.63 -21.21
C ALA A 41 6.34 0.21 -22.48
N ARG A 42 5.86 1.46 -22.56
CA ARG A 42 6.22 2.42 -23.62
C ARG A 42 7.58 3.06 -23.35
N ASP A 43 7.90 3.29 -22.08
CA ASP A 43 9.13 3.94 -21.63
C ASP A 43 10.15 2.95 -21.03
N ALA A 44 10.04 1.67 -21.38
CA ALA A 44 10.81 0.59 -20.75
C ALA A 44 12.33 0.75 -20.91
N ASP A 45 12.78 1.39 -22.00
CA ASP A 45 14.19 1.67 -22.25
C ASP A 45 14.77 2.76 -21.33
N ASP A 46 13.92 3.61 -20.76
CA ASP A 46 14.30 4.64 -19.78
C ASP A 46 14.18 4.12 -18.33
N LEU A 47 13.39 3.04 -18.15
CA LEU A 47 13.15 2.38 -16.86
C LEU A 47 14.01 1.11 -16.67
N ARG A 48 15.28 1.14 -17.08
CA ARG A 48 16.18 -0.04 -17.03
C ARG A 48 16.50 -0.54 -15.62
N HIS A 49 16.39 0.32 -14.61
CA HIS A 49 16.62 -0.05 -13.23
C HIS A 49 15.34 -0.62 -12.62
N PRO A 50 15.28 -1.93 -12.31
CA PRO A 50 14.04 -2.60 -11.93
C PRO A 50 13.40 -2.01 -10.67
N GLU A 51 14.20 -1.52 -9.72
CA GLU A 51 13.73 -0.85 -8.50
C GLU A 51 13.10 0.51 -8.83
N ARG A 52 13.76 1.31 -9.68
CA ARG A 52 13.24 2.62 -10.09
C ARG A 52 11.99 2.48 -10.99
N ALA A 53 11.95 1.45 -11.83
CA ALA A 53 10.76 1.09 -12.59
C ALA A 53 9.59 0.74 -11.67
N ALA A 54 9.86 -0.10 -10.66
CA ALA A 54 8.88 -0.45 -9.64
C ALA A 54 8.36 0.78 -8.87
N ALA A 55 9.24 1.71 -8.50
CA ALA A 55 8.89 2.97 -7.85
C ALA A 55 8.06 3.88 -8.75
N TRP A 56 8.47 4.04 -10.01
CA TRP A 56 7.76 4.83 -11.00
C TRP A 56 6.35 4.32 -11.25
N LEU A 57 6.17 3.01 -11.39
CA LEU A 57 4.86 2.37 -11.59
C LEU A 57 3.90 2.64 -10.42
N ARG A 58 4.40 2.57 -9.19
CA ARG A 58 3.63 2.89 -7.98
C ARG A 58 3.24 4.36 -7.91
N GLY A 59 4.18 5.25 -8.27
CA GLY A 59 3.89 6.68 -8.41
C GLY A 59 2.83 6.94 -9.48
N HIS A 60 2.89 6.21 -10.60
CA HIS A 60 1.89 6.29 -11.66
C HIS A 60 0.50 5.86 -11.17
N VAL A 61 0.40 4.73 -10.48
CA VAL A 61 -0.85 4.29 -9.83
C VAL A 61 -1.36 5.38 -8.90
N LEU A 62 -0.54 5.84 -7.96
CA LEU A 62 -0.95 6.81 -6.93
C LEU A 62 -1.45 8.14 -7.52
N ARG A 63 -0.79 8.66 -8.56
CA ARG A 63 -1.21 9.91 -9.23
C ARG A 63 -2.58 9.80 -9.89
N ASN A 64 -2.95 8.60 -10.35
CA ASN A 64 -4.21 8.35 -11.05
C ASN A 64 -5.32 7.83 -10.12
N VAL A 65 -5.06 7.60 -8.84
CA VAL A 65 -6.12 7.27 -7.87
C VAL A 65 -7.03 8.50 -7.69
N PRO A 66 -8.36 8.34 -7.85
CA PRO A 66 -9.31 9.42 -7.62
C PRO A 66 -9.20 9.97 -6.19
N ARG A 67 -9.02 11.29 -6.06
CA ARG A 67 -8.90 11.98 -4.75
C ARG A 67 -10.19 11.92 -3.91
N ARG A 68 -11.32 11.76 -4.57
CA ARG A 68 -12.61 11.42 -3.96
C ARG A 68 -13.06 10.12 -4.59
N SER A 69 -13.18 9.07 -3.79
CA SER A 69 -13.97 7.91 -4.21
C SER A 69 -15.35 8.45 -4.55
N SER A 70 -15.74 8.27 -5.81
CA SER A 70 -17.08 8.66 -6.24
C SER A 70 -18.05 7.94 -5.32
N ARG A 71 -19.01 8.65 -4.72
CA ARG A 71 -20.11 8.03 -3.95
C ARG A 71 -20.88 6.96 -4.76
N ARG A 72 -20.60 6.83 -6.05
CA ARG A 72 -21.10 5.83 -6.99
C ARG A 72 -20.41 4.47 -6.90
N ASP A 73 -19.25 4.36 -6.25
CA ASP A 73 -18.58 3.07 -5.99
C ASP A 73 -19.19 2.40 -4.75
N ALA A 74 -20.48 2.07 -4.89
CA ALA A 74 -21.28 1.35 -3.90
C ALA A 74 -20.92 -0.14 -3.85
N ARG A 75 -19.63 -0.49 -3.87
CA ARG A 75 -19.23 -1.87 -3.59
C ARG A 75 -19.39 -2.15 -2.10
N ALA A 76 -20.04 -3.27 -1.79
CA ALA A 76 -20.23 -3.71 -0.43
C ALA A 76 -18.87 -3.76 0.28
N PRO A 77 -18.74 -3.16 1.49
CA PRO A 77 -17.52 -3.22 2.29
C PRO A 77 -16.91 -4.64 2.37
N ASP A 78 -17.74 -5.66 2.42
CA ASP A 78 -17.34 -7.07 2.50
C ASP A 78 -16.52 -7.54 1.28
N GLN A 79 -16.86 -7.06 0.08
CA GLN A 79 -16.08 -7.38 -1.13
C GLN A 79 -14.69 -6.75 -1.08
N ARG A 80 -14.61 -5.51 -0.57
CA ARG A 80 -13.33 -4.79 -0.40
C ARG A 80 -12.46 -5.47 0.66
N ARG A 81 -13.07 -5.90 1.78
CA ARG A 81 -12.41 -6.69 2.83
C ARG A 81 -11.90 -8.01 2.27
N SER A 82 -12.73 -8.77 1.57
CA SER A 82 -12.34 -10.05 0.97
C SER A 82 -11.16 -9.92 -0.01
N ALA A 83 -11.17 -8.88 -0.84
CA ALA A 83 -10.07 -8.61 -1.77
C ALA A 83 -8.74 -8.27 -1.07
N LEU A 84 -8.79 -7.64 0.11
CA LEU A 84 -7.58 -7.36 0.90
C LEU A 84 -7.19 -8.54 1.81
N ALA A 85 -8.15 -9.37 2.23
CA ALA A 85 -7.90 -10.58 3.00
C ALA A 85 -7.02 -11.58 2.23
N SER A 86 -7.17 -11.67 0.89
CA SER A 86 -6.26 -12.47 0.06
C SER A 86 -4.81 -11.97 0.06
N LEU A 87 -4.56 -10.73 0.51
CA LEU A 87 -3.23 -10.16 0.73
C LEU A 87 -2.77 -10.26 2.20
N GLY A 88 -3.54 -10.95 3.06
CA GLY A 88 -3.25 -11.10 4.48
C GLY A 88 -3.61 -9.89 5.34
N VAL A 89 -4.48 -9.00 4.85
CA VAL A 89 -5.01 -7.86 5.62
C VAL A 89 -6.22 -8.34 6.42
N ASP A 90 -6.10 -8.29 7.75
CA ASP A 90 -7.21 -8.58 8.67
C ASP A 90 -8.20 -7.40 8.79
N ASP A 91 -9.34 -7.64 9.44
CA ASP A 91 -10.40 -6.63 9.59
C ASP A 91 -9.94 -5.38 10.36
N ALA A 92 -9.14 -5.56 11.41
CA ALA A 92 -8.61 -4.45 12.19
C ALA A 92 -7.68 -3.56 11.37
N THR A 93 -6.84 -4.17 10.51
CA THR A 93 -5.96 -3.46 9.60
C THR A 93 -6.76 -2.78 8.49
N PHE A 94 -7.78 -3.44 7.96
CA PHE A 94 -8.72 -2.82 7.01
C PHE A 94 -9.34 -1.55 7.59
N ASP A 95 -9.87 -1.61 8.82
CA ASP A 95 -10.53 -0.48 9.49
C ASP A 95 -9.58 0.71 9.69
N VAL A 96 -8.30 0.46 9.95
CA VAL A 96 -7.29 1.51 10.05
C VAL A 96 -6.98 2.11 8.68
N LEU A 97 -6.80 1.26 7.65
CA LEU A 97 -6.52 1.69 6.28
C LEU A 97 -7.67 2.49 5.65
N GLU A 98 -8.92 2.20 6.04
CA GLU A 98 -10.10 2.92 5.58
C GLU A 98 -10.06 4.39 6.01
N GLN A 99 -9.49 4.68 7.18
CA GLN A 99 -9.34 6.02 7.70
C GLN A 99 -8.12 6.77 7.13
N PHE A 100 -7.35 6.14 6.24
CA PHE A 100 -6.19 6.74 5.59
C PHE A 100 -6.56 7.28 4.21
N SER A 101 -5.89 8.33 3.78
CA SER A 101 -5.93 8.76 2.38
C SER A 101 -5.14 7.78 1.48
N PRO A 102 -5.37 7.78 0.14
CA PRO A 102 -4.57 6.99 -0.78
C PRO A 102 -3.06 7.22 -0.64
N VAL A 103 -2.64 8.48 -0.44
CA VAL A 103 -1.23 8.84 -0.24
C VAL A 103 -0.66 8.24 1.04
N GLN A 104 -1.44 8.22 2.13
CA GLN A 104 -1.00 7.60 3.38
C GLN A 104 -0.91 6.07 3.25
N ARG A 105 -1.88 5.43 2.58
CA ARG A 105 -1.80 4.00 2.28
C ARG A 105 -0.58 3.69 1.43
N ALA A 106 -0.35 4.44 0.35
CA ALA A 106 0.84 4.27 -0.49
C ALA A 106 2.15 4.48 0.30
N THR A 107 2.20 5.48 1.19
CA THR A 107 3.36 5.73 2.05
C THR A 107 3.65 4.52 2.95
N LEU A 108 2.61 3.95 3.59
CA LEU A 108 2.76 2.80 4.46
C LEU A 108 3.19 1.56 3.67
N VAL A 109 2.55 1.27 2.55
CA VAL A 109 2.83 0.07 1.74
C VAL A 109 4.23 0.13 1.14
N ALA A 110 4.54 1.21 0.42
CA ALA A 110 5.84 1.35 -0.23
C ALA A 110 7.00 1.42 0.79
N GLY A 111 6.78 2.10 1.92
CA GLY A 111 7.83 2.34 2.92
C GLY A 111 8.04 1.20 3.90
N GLU A 112 6.97 0.63 4.47
CA GLU A 112 7.07 -0.36 5.55
C GLU A 112 6.86 -1.80 5.07
N ILE A 113 6.03 -2.02 4.05
CA ILE A 113 5.72 -3.39 3.57
C ILE A 113 6.74 -3.82 2.51
N GLU A 114 6.93 -2.97 1.52
CA GLU A 114 7.83 -3.24 0.40
C GLU A 114 9.27 -2.83 0.68
N GLY A 115 9.49 -1.95 1.67
CA GLY A 115 10.83 -1.55 2.10
C GLY A 115 11.61 -0.76 1.05
N LEU A 116 10.93 0.04 0.22
CA LEU A 116 11.58 0.82 -0.83
C LEU A 116 12.60 1.80 -0.23
N ALA A 117 13.69 2.00 -0.96
CA ALA A 117 14.72 2.96 -0.56
C ALA A 117 14.14 4.38 -0.51
N PRO A 118 14.70 5.30 0.32
CA PRO A 118 14.20 6.67 0.43
C PRO A 118 14.07 7.40 -0.92
N LEU A 119 15.05 7.22 -1.82
CA LEU A 119 15.04 7.82 -3.16
C LEU A 119 13.88 7.30 -4.02
N ASP A 120 13.52 6.02 -3.90
CA ASP A 120 12.40 5.43 -4.61
C ASP A 120 11.07 5.91 -4.02
N LEU A 121 10.99 6.10 -2.70
CA LEU A 121 9.82 6.69 -2.06
C LEU A 121 9.57 8.14 -2.49
N GLU A 122 10.63 8.90 -2.78
CA GLU A 122 10.50 10.24 -3.37
C GLU A 122 9.83 10.19 -4.75
N LEU A 123 10.18 9.20 -5.57
CA LEU A 123 9.55 8.97 -6.88
C LEU A 123 8.09 8.53 -6.75
N VAL A 124 7.78 7.65 -5.79
CA VAL A 124 6.41 7.16 -5.56
C VAL A 124 5.50 8.28 -5.07
N LEU A 125 5.98 9.07 -4.10
CA LEU A 125 5.18 10.07 -3.40
C LEU A 125 5.22 11.46 -4.03
N ASP A 126 6.06 11.64 -5.06
CA ASP A 126 6.35 12.91 -5.72
C ASP A 126 6.62 14.03 -4.69
N ALA A 127 7.59 13.77 -3.82
CA ALA A 127 7.87 14.62 -2.67
C ALA A 127 9.36 14.62 -2.31
N PRO A 128 9.90 15.73 -1.78
CA PRO A 128 11.32 15.82 -1.43
C PRO A 128 11.68 14.93 -0.22
N PRO A 129 12.97 14.57 -0.04
CA PRO A 129 13.41 13.58 0.95
C PRO A 129 12.98 13.88 2.39
N ARG A 130 12.99 15.17 2.78
CA ARG A 130 12.56 15.61 4.11
C ARG A 130 11.06 15.40 4.32
N ALA A 131 10.25 15.68 3.29
CA ALA A 131 8.80 15.50 3.35
C ALA A 131 8.43 14.01 3.38
N VAL A 132 9.12 13.17 2.59
CA VAL A 132 8.94 11.71 2.59
C VAL A 132 9.21 11.14 3.99
N ARG A 133 10.37 11.43 4.59
CA ARG A 133 10.72 10.95 5.94
C ARG A 133 9.70 11.37 6.99
N ARG A 134 9.27 12.64 6.96
CA ARG A 134 8.26 13.16 7.88
C ARG A 134 6.93 12.42 7.69
N ARG A 135 6.48 12.26 6.44
CA ARG A 135 5.20 11.60 6.12
C ARG A 135 5.22 10.13 6.51
N LEU A 136 6.33 9.42 6.29
CA LEU A 136 6.50 8.03 6.68
C LEU A 136 6.42 7.88 8.20
N ALA A 137 7.20 8.68 8.95
CA ALA A 137 7.18 8.65 10.41
C ALA A 137 5.79 8.97 10.99
N GLU A 138 5.12 10.00 10.46
CA GLU A 138 3.78 10.39 10.90
C GLU A 138 2.73 9.33 10.58
N THR A 139 2.76 8.77 9.37
CA THR A 139 1.82 7.75 8.91
C THR A 139 1.98 6.46 9.71
N ARG A 140 3.23 6.03 9.94
CA ARG A 140 3.56 4.87 10.79
C ARG A 140 3.05 5.08 12.21
N ARG A 141 3.35 6.23 12.82
CA ARG A 141 2.89 6.55 14.18
C ARG A 141 1.37 6.46 14.27
N ARG A 142 0.64 7.09 13.35
CA ARG A 142 -0.83 7.04 13.30
C ARG A 142 -1.37 5.63 13.11
N PHE A 143 -0.70 4.82 12.28
CA PHE A 143 -1.12 3.44 12.05
C PHE A 143 -1.02 2.63 13.36
N LEU A 144 0.12 2.71 14.04
CA LEU A 144 0.35 2.02 15.32
C LEU A 144 -0.60 2.54 16.42
N GLU A 145 -0.79 3.85 16.54
CA GLU A 145 -1.72 4.46 17.49
C GLU A 145 -3.15 3.93 17.30
N ARG A 146 -3.61 3.83 16.05
CA ARG A 146 -4.97 3.34 15.74
C ARG A 146 -5.10 1.83 15.87
N ARG A 147 -4.07 1.06 15.53
CA ARG A 147 -4.07 -0.40 15.63
C ARG A 147 -3.98 -0.88 17.08
N SER A 148 -3.32 -0.11 17.94
CA SER A 148 -3.18 -0.37 19.38
C SER A 148 -4.32 0.23 20.21
N ALA A 149 -5.12 1.15 19.65
CA ALA A 149 -6.30 1.64 20.34
C ALA A 149 -7.23 0.45 20.61
N PRO A 150 -7.71 0.27 21.86
CA PRO A 150 -8.61 -0.83 22.17
C PRO A 150 -9.79 -0.75 21.21
N ALA A 151 -9.94 -1.81 20.39
CA ALA A 151 -10.98 -1.90 19.39
C ALA A 151 -12.28 -1.46 20.05
N ARG A 152 -12.85 -0.33 19.60
CA ARG A 152 -14.20 0.05 20.01
C ARG A 152 -15.09 -1.07 19.51
N ARG A 153 -15.35 -2.02 20.41
CA ARG A 153 -16.24 -3.18 20.24
C ARG A 153 -17.47 -2.71 19.47
N THR A 154 -17.49 -3.01 18.18
CA THR A 154 -18.73 -3.17 17.45
C THR A 154 -18.99 -4.66 17.47
N ALA A 155 -20.01 -5.03 18.24
CA ALA A 155 -20.44 -6.38 18.45
C ALA A 155 -21.07 -6.94 17.17
N ALA A 156 -20.47 -8.01 16.63
CA ALA A 156 -21.15 -9.16 16.06
C ALA A 156 -20.09 -10.23 15.76
N GLY A 157 -20.31 -11.45 16.24
CA GLY A 157 -19.29 -12.46 16.45
C GLY A 157 -18.62 -13.04 15.18
N GLY A 158 -17.43 -13.59 15.38
CA GLY A 158 -16.75 -14.41 14.37
C GLY A 158 -15.27 -14.65 14.63
N LEU A 159 -14.97 -15.56 15.57
CA LEU A 159 -13.80 -16.47 15.64
C LEU A 159 -12.45 -16.07 14.99
N GLY A 160 -11.41 -16.01 15.82
CA GLY A 160 -10.06 -16.43 15.42
C GLY A 160 -9.01 -15.32 15.36
N ALA A 161 -8.34 -15.09 16.48
CA ALA A 161 -7.15 -14.26 16.58
C ALA A 161 -5.94 -14.98 15.95
N ASP A 162 -5.73 -14.80 14.65
CA ASP A 162 -4.43 -15.04 14.02
C ASP A 162 -3.96 -13.74 13.38
N ALA A 163 -3.00 -13.08 14.04
CA ALA A 163 -2.32 -11.92 13.51
C ALA A 163 -1.68 -12.28 12.16
N GLY A 164 -2.18 -11.69 11.08
CA GLY A 164 -1.75 -12.02 9.72
C GLY A 164 -0.25 -11.77 9.50
N PRO A 165 0.35 -12.34 8.42
CA PRO A 165 1.78 -12.20 8.11
C PRO A 165 2.25 -10.74 8.01
N LEU A 166 1.34 -9.84 7.61
CA LEU A 166 1.60 -8.41 7.54
C LEU A 166 1.68 -7.76 8.93
N GLU A 167 0.81 -8.14 9.87
CA GLU A 167 0.84 -7.66 11.25
C GLU A 167 2.13 -8.11 11.95
N GLN A 168 2.52 -9.38 11.77
CA GLN A 168 3.79 -9.89 12.28
C GLN A 168 4.98 -9.11 11.73
N ARG A 169 4.99 -8.84 10.42
CA ARG A 169 6.09 -8.08 9.78
C ARG A 169 6.16 -6.63 10.26
N ILE A 170 5.02 -5.95 10.38
CA ILE A 170 4.96 -4.58 10.92
C ILE A 170 5.39 -4.55 12.39
N ARG A 171 4.95 -5.52 13.21
CA ARG A 171 5.35 -5.62 14.62
C ARG A 171 6.85 -5.87 14.75
N THR A 172 7.43 -6.80 13.98
CA THR A 172 8.88 -7.06 13.99
C THR A 172 9.69 -5.80 13.61
N ILE A 173 9.25 -5.04 12.60
CA ILE A 173 9.93 -3.79 12.19
C ILE A 173 9.74 -2.68 13.25
N ALA A 174 8.60 -2.64 13.95
CA ALA A 174 8.36 -1.74 15.07
C ALA A 174 9.25 -2.04 16.27
N ASP A 175 9.35 -3.30 16.67
CA ASP A 175 10.17 -3.73 17.80
C ASP A 175 11.65 -3.47 17.53
N GLN A 176 12.15 -3.79 16.34
CA GLN A 176 13.55 -3.51 15.96
C GLN A 176 13.90 -2.02 15.95
N ALA A 177 12.95 -1.15 15.61
CA ALA A 177 13.15 0.30 15.59
C ALA A 177 13.13 0.91 17.01
N LEU A 178 12.35 0.32 17.92
CA LEU A 178 12.27 0.75 19.32
C LEU A 178 13.48 0.26 20.13
N SER A 179 13.96 -0.97 19.89
CA SER A 179 15.14 -1.52 20.57
C SER A 179 16.46 -0.87 20.15
N ARG A 180 16.55 -0.26 18.96
CA ARG A 180 17.76 0.47 18.50
C ARG A 180 17.86 1.92 19.02
N ARG A 181 16.95 2.35 19.89
CA ARG A 181 16.89 3.72 20.44
C ARG A 181 17.09 3.82 21.96
N SER A 182 17.46 2.75 22.64
CA SER A 182 17.91 2.84 24.04
C SER A 182 19.43 3.10 24.07
N PRO A 183 19.89 4.24 24.62
CA PRO A 183 21.31 4.45 24.94
C PRO A 183 21.77 3.55 26.09
#